data_AF-A0A3D2SBQ9-F1
#
_entry.id   AF-A0A3D2SBQ9-F1
#
_cell.length_a   1.000
_cell.length_b   1.000
_cell.length_c   1.000
_cell.angle_alpha   90.00
_cell.angle_beta   90.00
_cell.angle_gamma   90.00
#
_symmetry.space_group_name_H-M   'P 1'
#
loop_
_entity.id
_entity.type
_entity.pdbx_description
1 polymer ?
#
loop_
_entity_poly.entity_id
_entity_poly.type
_entity_poly.pdbx_seq_one_letter_code
_entity_poly.pdbx_strand_id
1 'polypeptide(L)'
;IVEVKIDSGEWVNSVDNPERFSTSGYLGNGVSTVYQAEPLAVGNHTVTFRCLDSDIESASAEVVRTFTILQPPFETITANETVVKAAHIQTLRTALNIVLSYYNLSPIIWNEEIIAGRTTVKKWPSHITEIRKAIDNIITVVNGFDSSTAFDIPPVTWLPIGTGRPKADVMQQIHDLILML
;
A
#
# COMPACT_ATOMS: atom_id res chain seq x y z
N ILE A 1 13.02 -18.51 -14.76
CA ILE A 1 11.99 -17.51 -15.15
C ILE A 1 10.90 -17.52 -14.09
N VAL A 2 10.43 -16.36 -13.63
CA VAL A 2 9.27 -16.30 -12.71
C VAL A 2 8.03 -16.02 -13.55
N GLU A 3 6.97 -16.76 -13.31
CA GLU A 3 5.67 -16.58 -13.96
C GLU A 3 4.60 -16.26 -12.92
N VAL A 4 3.73 -15.32 -13.27
CA VAL A 4 2.63 -14.86 -12.43
C VAL A 4 1.35 -14.88 -13.25
N LYS A 5 0.27 -15.34 -12.62
CA LYS A 5 -1.08 -15.30 -13.18
C LYS A 5 -2.03 -14.75 -12.13
N ILE A 6 -2.86 -13.80 -12.53
CA ILE A 6 -3.97 -13.29 -11.72
C ILE A 6 -5.25 -13.96 -12.19
N ASP A 7 -6.03 -14.48 -11.25
CA ASP A 7 -7.30 -15.19 -11.49
C ASP A 7 -7.16 -16.27 -12.57
N SER A 8 -8.04 -16.25 -13.56
CA SER A 8 -7.99 -17.13 -14.73
C SER A 8 -7.33 -16.45 -15.94
N GLY A 9 -6.52 -15.42 -15.72
CA GLY A 9 -5.81 -14.69 -16.77
C GLY A 9 -4.67 -15.49 -17.39
N GLU A 10 -3.96 -14.83 -18.30
CA GLU A 10 -2.75 -15.39 -18.93
C GLU A 10 -1.56 -15.37 -17.96
N TRP A 11 -0.58 -16.24 -18.22
CA TRP A 11 0.71 -16.18 -17.54
C TRP A 11 1.55 -15.02 -18.08
N VAL A 12 2.06 -14.20 -17.17
CA VAL A 12 2.99 -13.10 -17.41
C VAL A 12 4.33 -13.50 -16.81
N ASN A 13 5.45 -13.23 -17.49
CA ASN A 13 6.74 -13.74 -17.04
C ASN A 13 7.87 -12.71 -17.06
N SER A 14 8.91 -12.98 -16.27
CA SER A 14 10.02 -12.06 -16.05
C SER A 14 10.84 -11.74 -17.31
N VAL A 15 10.81 -12.58 -18.35
CA VAL A 15 11.58 -12.42 -19.59
C VAL A 15 10.79 -11.64 -20.64
N ASP A 16 9.55 -12.03 -20.90
CA ASP A 16 8.71 -11.46 -21.96
C ASP A 16 7.97 -10.18 -21.51
N ASN A 17 7.82 -9.99 -20.20
CA ASN A 17 7.15 -8.82 -19.61
C ASN A 17 8.06 -8.12 -18.59
N PRO A 18 9.28 -7.73 -18.97
CA PRO A 18 10.28 -7.22 -18.03
C PRO A 18 9.82 -5.94 -17.30
N GLU A 19 8.88 -5.18 -17.87
CA GLU A 19 8.30 -3.98 -17.29
C GLU A 19 7.38 -4.25 -16.09
N ARG A 20 6.97 -5.50 -15.86
CA ARG A 20 6.09 -5.90 -14.75
C ARG A 20 6.86 -6.43 -13.54
N PHE A 21 8.17 -6.60 -13.65
CA PHE A 21 9.00 -7.19 -12.61
C PHE A 21 10.12 -6.24 -12.21
N SER A 22 10.33 -6.05 -10.90
CA SER A 22 11.36 -5.15 -10.40
C SER A 22 12.77 -5.64 -10.74
N THR A 23 12.93 -6.97 -10.79
CA THR A 23 14.07 -7.67 -11.38
C THR A 23 13.55 -8.59 -12.48
N SER A 24 14.00 -8.38 -13.71
CA SER A 24 13.50 -9.07 -14.90
C SER A 24 14.55 -9.98 -15.54
N GLY A 25 14.15 -10.73 -16.56
CA GLY A 25 14.97 -11.71 -17.26
C GLY A 25 15.03 -13.07 -16.54
N TYR A 26 16.18 -13.74 -16.67
CA TYR A 26 16.44 -15.03 -16.05
C TYR A 26 16.96 -14.82 -14.63
N LEU A 27 16.10 -15.14 -13.65
CA LEU A 27 16.40 -14.93 -12.24
C LEU A 27 17.08 -16.15 -11.63
N GLY A 28 18.10 -15.90 -10.81
CA GLY A 28 18.74 -16.93 -9.99
C GLY A 28 17.90 -17.31 -8.76
N ASN A 29 18.37 -18.32 -8.03
CA ASN A 29 17.69 -18.77 -6.81
C ASN A 29 17.70 -17.71 -5.72
N GLY A 30 16.54 -17.51 -5.07
CA GLY A 30 16.41 -16.62 -3.92
C GLY A 30 16.40 -15.13 -4.23
N VAL A 31 16.29 -14.73 -5.50
CA VAL A 31 16.17 -13.33 -5.88
C VAL A 31 14.79 -12.79 -5.49
N SER A 32 14.74 -11.91 -4.50
CA SER A 32 13.53 -11.13 -4.19
C SER A 32 13.10 -10.33 -5.42
N THR A 33 11.83 -10.44 -5.80
CA THR A 33 11.28 -9.79 -6.99
C THR A 33 9.85 -9.34 -6.71
N VAL A 34 9.55 -8.10 -7.04
CA VAL A 34 8.20 -7.54 -7.00
C VAL A 34 7.56 -7.67 -8.37
N TYR A 35 6.32 -8.13 -8.40
CA TYR A 35 5.47 -8.12 -9.59
C TYR A 35 4.42 -7.01 -9.45
N GLN A 36 4.32 -6.13 -10.45
CA GLN A 36 3.32 -5.07 -10.51
C GLN A 36 2.20 -5.46 -11.50
N ALA A 37 1.05 -5.85 -10.96
CA ALA A 37 -0.12 -6.17 -11.76
C ALA A 37 -0.75 -4.92 -12.41
N GLU A 38 -1.56 -5.14 -13.45
CA GLU A 38 -2.50 -4.10 -13.90
C GLU A 38 -3.54 -3.79 -12.81
N PRO A 39 -4.15 -2.58 -12.82
CA PRO A 39 -5.24 -2.25 -11.91
C PRO A 39 -6.38 -3.27 -11.98
N LEU A 40 -6.74 -3.81 -10.82
CA LEU A 40 -7.80 -4.79 -10.66
C LEU A 40 -9.05 -4.13 -10.06
N ALA A 41 -10.21 -4.70 -10.34
CA ALA A 41 -11.49 -4.22 -9.81
C ALA A 41 -11.61 -4.50 -8.30
N VAL A 42 -12.58 -3.86 -7.63
CA VAL A 42 -12.95 -4.21 -6.25
C VAL A 42 -13.50 -5.63 -6.22
N GLY A 43 -12.99 -6.47 -5.33
CA GLY A 43 -13.41 -7.86 -5.21
C GLY A 43 -12.31 -8.79 -4.72
N ASN A 44 -12.64 -10.09 -4.69
CA ASN A 44 -11.71 -11.14 -4.35
C ASN A 44 -10.93 -11.56 -5.61
N HIS A 45 -9.62 -11.65 -5.45
CA HIS A 45 -8.70 -12.08 -6.48
C HIS A 45 -7.79 -13.19 -5.96
N THR A 46 -7.24 -13.93 -6.91
CA THR A 46 -6.22 -14.94 -6.67
C THR A 46 -4.99 -14.60 -7.49
N VAL A 47 -3.82 -14.81 -6.91
CA VAL A 47 -2.54 -14.74 -7.63
C VAL A 47 -1.85 -16.09 -7.50
N THR A 48 -1.35 -16.58 -8.63
CA THR A 48 -0.61 -17.83 -8.72
C THR A 48 0.80 -17.52 -9.21
N PHE A 49 1.79 -18.05 -8.50
CA PHE A 49 3.20 -17.95 -8.84
C PHE A 49 3.78 -19.32 -9.15
N ARG A 50 4.69 -19.39 -10.12
CA ARG A 50 5.58 -20.53 -10.31
C ARG A 50 6.90 -20.08 -10.93
N CYS A 51 7.91 -20.93 -10.87
CA CYS A 51 9.17 -20.72 -11.55
C CYS A 51 9.34 -21.76 -12.66
N LEU A 52 9.81 -21.32 -13.82
CA LEU A 52 10.16 -22.18 -14.95
C LEU A 52 11.68 -22.23 -15.07
N ASP A 53 12.24 -23.45 -15.12
CA ASP A 53 13.63 -23.68 -15.50
C ASP A 53 13.78 -23.46 -17.00
N SER A 54 14.66 -22.54 -17.40
CA SER A 54 14.82 -22.17 -18.81
C SER A 54 15.54 -23.20 -19.66
N ASP A 55 16.30 -24.11 -19.06
CA ASP A 55 17.12 -25.08 -19.78
C ASP A 55 16.31 -26.34 -20.13
N ILE A 56 15.38 -26.73 -19.24
CA ILE A 56 14.58 -27.96 -19.39
C ILE A 56 13.07 -27.72 -19.43
N GLU A 57 12.63 -26.46 -19.37
CA GLU A 57 11.22 -26.05 -19.43
C GLU A 57 10.35 -26.71 -18.34
N SER A 58 10.94 -27.05 -17.19
CA SER A 58 10.23 -27.66 -16.07
C SER A 58 9.70 -26.58 -15.13
N ALA A 59 8.41 -26.65 -14.80
CA ALA A 59 7.79 -25.76 -13.83
C ALA A 59 7.94 -26.27 -12.40
N SER A 60 8.10 -25.35 -11.44
CA SER A 60 7.97 -25.62 -10.01
C SER A 60 6.52 -25.91 -9.63
N ALA A 61 6.30 -26.34 -8.38
CA ALA A 61 4.97 -26.30 -7.79
C ALA A 61 4.40 -24.87 -7.83
N GLU A 62 3.08 -24.78 -8.01
CA GLU A 62 2.36 -23.50 -8.00
C GLU A 62 2.10 -23.06 -6.55
N VAL A 63 2.32 -21.77 -6.29
CA VAL A 63 1.97 -21.11 -5.03
C VAL A 63 0.81 -20.18 -5.29
N VAL A 64 -0.33 -20.47 -4.67
CA VAL A 64 -1.54 -19.65 -4.79
C VAL A 64 -1.72 -18.79 -3.55
N ARG A 65 -2.12 -17.53 -3.73
CA ARG A 65 -2.56 -16.62 -2.68
C ARG A 65 -3.87 -15.98 -3.08
N THR A 66 -4.70 -15.70 -2.10
CA THR A 66 -5.97 -15.00 -2.27
C THR A 66 -5.89 -13.66 -1.57
N PHE A 67 -6.40 -12.60 -2.19
CA PHE A 67 -6.47 -11.27 -1.60
C PHE A 67 -7.75 -10.57 -2.03
N THR A 68 -8.11 -9.51 -1.32
CA THR A 68 -9.33 -8.74 -1.59
C THR A 68 -8.96 -7.29 -1.79
N ILE A 69 -9.38 -6.72 -2.91
CA ILE A 69 -9.35 -5.28 -3.15
C ILE A 69 -10.63 -4.69 -2.58
N LEU A 70 -10.46 -3.84 -1.57
CA LEU A 70 -11.57 -3.19 -0.88
C LEU A 70 -11.95 -1.90 -1.60
N GLN A 71 -13.23 -1.54 -1.51
CA GLN A 71 -13.66 -0.21 -1.92
C GLN A 71 -13.01 0.85 -1.00
N PRO A 72 -12.50 1.97 -1.53
CA PRO A 72 -11.96 3.05 -0.72
C PRO A 72 -12.94 3.48 0.40
N PRO A 73 -12.51 3.47 1.68
CA PRO A 73 -13.40 3.77 2.80
C PRO A 73 -13.61 5.29 3.01
N PHE A 74 -13.10 6.11 2.10
CA PHE A 74 -12.95 7.55 2.29
C PHE A 74 -14.17 8.31 1.75
N GLU A 75 -14.71 9.21 2.57
CA GLU A 75 -15.53 10.32 2.07
C GLU A 75 -14.66 11.29 1.26
N THR A 76 -15.24 11.94 0.27
CA THR A 76 -14.54 12.98 -0.51
C THR A 76 -14.17 14.17 0.37
N ILE A 77 -12.88 14.52 0.40
CA ILE A 77 -12.36 15.69 1.13
C ILE A 77 -11.84 16.70 0.12
N THR A 78 -12.59 17.77 -0.12
CA THR A 78 -12.12 18.86 -0.98
C THR A 78 -11.25 19.81 -0.17
N ALA A 79 -10.03 20.07 -0.66
CA ALA A 79 -9.09 20.98 -0.03
C ALA A 79 -9.72 22.37 0.20
N ASN A 80 -9.50 22.93 1.39
CA ASN A 80 -10.03 24.23 1.83
C ASN A 80 -11.57 24.36 1.92
N GLU A 81 -12.33 23.36 1.50
CA GLU A 81 -13.80 23.37 1.56
C GLU A 81 -14.33 22.46 2.67
N THR A 82 -13.86 21.21 2.71
CA THR A 82 -14.35 20.23 3.68
C THR A 82 -13.86 20.55 5.09
N VAL A 83 -14.80 20.69 6.03
CA VAL A 83 -14.46 20.78 7.46
C VAL A 83 -14.07 19.40 7.97
N VAL A 84 -12.81 19.27 8.41
CA VAL A 84 -12.30 18.00 8.93
C VAL A 84 -12.95 17.66 10.27
N LYS A 85 -13.46 16.43 10.38
CA LYS A 85 -14.10 15.89 11.58
C LYS A 85 -13.23 14.79 12.21
N ALA A 86 -13.53 14.47 13.47
CA ALA A 86 -12.94 13.33 14.17
C ALA A 86 -13.04 12.02 13.35
N ALA A 87 -14.20 11.80 12.72
CA ALA A 87 -14.46 10.63 11.88
C ALA A 87 -13.44 10.48 10.74
N HIS A 88 -13.02 11.56 10.07
CA HIS A 88 -12.05 11.46 8.97
C HIS A 88 -10.70 10.92 9.45
N ILE A 89 -10.22 11.38 10.62
CA ILE A 89 -8.95 10.90 11.19
C ILE A 89 -9.09 9.45 11.67
N GLN A 90 -10.25 9.07 12.22
CA GLN A 90 -10.52 7.68 12.59
C GLN A 90 -10.52 6.76 11.36
N THR A 91 -11.16 7.17 10.26
CA THR A 91 -11.16 6.43 9.00
C THR A 91 -9.74 6.24 8.47
N LEU A 92 -8.91 7.29 8.49
CA LEU A 92 -7.49 7.20 8.12
C LEU A 92 -6.71 6.17 8.96
N ARG A 93 -6.90 6.20 10.28
CA ARG A 93 -6.26 5.24 11.20
C ARG A 93 -6.69 3.80 10.94
N THR A 94 -7.98 3.59 10.69
CA THR A 94 -8.52 2.27 10.37
C THR A 94 -7.98 1.76 9.03
N ALA A 95 -8.02 2.59 7.98
CA ALA A 95 -7.51 2.24 6.66
C ALA A 95 -6.02 1.90 6.71
N LEU A 96 -5.22 2.66 7.46
CA LEU A 96 -3.79 2.37 7.58
C LEU A 96 -3.49 1.06 8.32
N ASN A 97 -4.28 0.71 9.35
CA ASN A 97 -4.15 -0.59 10.01
C ASN A 97 -4.55 -1.75 9.09
N ILE A 98 -5.48 -1.54 8.15
CA ILE A 98 -5.79 -2.52 7.11
C ILE A 98 -4.59 -2.68 6.16
N VAL A 99 -4.00 -1.58 5.68
CA VAL A 99 -2.79 -1.63 4.83
C VAL A 99 -1.64 -2.36 5.53
N LEU A 100 -1.35 -2.04 6.80
CA LEU A 100 -0.34 -2.74 7.59
C LEU A 100 -0.58 -4.26 7.62
N SER A 101 -1.84 -4.68 7.75
CA SER A 101 -2.18 -6.11 7.77
C SER A 101 -1.91 -6.80 6.44
N TYR A 102 -2.06 -6.13 5.29
CA TYR A 102 -1.70 -6.70 3.98
C TYR A 102 -0.21 -7.01 3.87
N TYR A 103 0.63 -6.18 4.50
CA TYR A 103 2.07 -6.40 4.57
C TYR A 103 2.50 -7.26 5.77
N ASN A 104 1.55 -7.91 6.47
CA ASN A 104 1.78 -8.69 7.69
C ASN A 104 2.47 -7.91 8.82
N LEU A 105 2.29 -6.59 8.86
CA LEU A 105 2.80 -5.72 9.91
C LEU A 105 1.80 -5.63 11.07
N SER A 106 2.33 -5.43 12.28
CA SER A 106 1.48 -5.23 13.46
C SER A 106 0.70 -3.91 13.35
N PRO A 107 -0.57 -3.88 13.78
CA PRO A 107 -1.35 -2.65 13.74
C PRO A 107 -0.78 -1.60 14.70
N ILE A 108 -0.96 -0.33 14.36
CA ILE A 108 -0.53 0.77 15.21
C ILE A 108 -1.44 0.86 16.44
N ILE A 109 -0.81 0.91 17.61
CA ILE A 109 -1.44 1.31 18.86
C ILE A 109 -1.36 2.84 18.95
N TRP A 110 -2.48 3.51 18.70
CA TRP A 110 -2.56 4.97 18.73
C TRP A 110 -2.45 5.50 20.16
N ASN A 111 -1.73 6.59 20.36
CA ASN A 111 -1.46 7.13 21.70
C ASN A 111 -2.70 7.70 22.40
N GLU A 112 -3.72 8.11 21.65
CA GLU A 112 -4.97 8.63 22.17
C GLU A 112 -6.12 8.22 21.26
N GLU A 113 -7.23 7.81 21.88
CA GLU A 113 -8.49 7.59 21.21
C GLU A 113 -9.12 8.93 20.82
N ILE A 114 -9.57 9.03 19.56
CA ILE A 114 -10.23 10.22 19.04
C ILE A 114 -11.73 10.04 19.24
N ILE A 115 -12.34 10.87 20.09
CA ILE A 115 -13.77 10.83 20.40
C ILE A 115 -14.38 12.18 20.03
N ALA A 116 -15.39 12.17 19.16
CA ALA A 116 -16.11 13.36 18.74
C ALA A 116 -16.69 14.11 19.96
N GLY A 117 -16.49 15.43 20.00
CA GLY A 117 -16.94 16.28 21.13
C GLY A 117 -16.08 16.21 22.40
N ARG A 118 -15.11 15.28 22.50
CA ARG A 118 -14.24 15.13 23.68
C ARG A 118 -12.77 15.41 23.38
N THR A 119 -12.23 14.85 22.30
CA THR A 119 -10.82 15.02 21.95
C THR A 119 -10.58 16.45 21.48
N THR A 120 -9.59 17.12 22.07
CA THR A 120 -9.35 18.54 21.79
C THR A 120 -8.74 18.74 20.40
N VAL A 121 -9.33 19.62 19.59
CA VAL A 121 -8.87 19.91 18.21
C VAL A 121 -7.39 20.25 18.16
N LYS A 122 -6.84 20.97 19.15
CA LYS A 122 -5.41 21.32 19.20
C LYS A 122 -4.43 20.13 19.12
N LYS A 123 -4.89 18.90 19.36
CA LYS A 123 -4.08 17.67 19.26
C LYS A 123 -4.12 17.02 17.88
N TRP A 124 -4.90 17.54 16.93
CA TRP A 124 -4.90 17.03 15.57
C TRP A 124 -3.50 16.94 14.94
N PRO A 125 -2.54 17.85 15.19
CA PRO A 125 -1.20 17.73 14.61
C PRO A 125 -0.47 16.48 15.09
N SER A 126 -0.57 16.11 16.37
CA SER A 126 0.07 14.90 16.89
C SER A 126 -0.51 13.64 16.28
N HIS A 127 -1.84 13.58 16.07
CA HIS A 127 -2.47 12.44 15.42
C HIS A 127 -2.02 12.28 13.96
N ILE A 128 -1.85 13.38 13.25
CA ILE A 128 -1.32 13.35 11.88
C ILE A 128 0.15 12.94 11.84
N THR A 129 0.96 13.40 12.79
CA THR A 129 2.35 12.94 12.90
C THR A 129 2.44 11.42 13.14
N GLU A 130 1.57 10.86 13.98
CA GLU A 130 1.50 9.40 14.19
C GLU A 130 1.15 8.66 12.89
N ILE A 131 0.17 9.16 12.13
CA ILE A 131 -0.25 8.58 10.85
C ILE A 131 0.89 8.65 9.82
N ARG A 132 1.56 9.79 9.70
CA ARG A 132 2.71 9.96 8.78
C ARG A 132 3.84 8.99 9.10
N LYS A 133 4.20 8.85 10.38
CA LYS A 133 5.22 7.90 10.82
C LYS A 133 4.86 6.46 10.46
N ALA A 134 3.58 6.10 10.57
CA ALA A 134 3.11 4.77 10.20
C ALA A 134 3.15 4.56 8.66
N ILE A 135 2.83 5.57 7.86
CA ILE A 135 3.01 5.54 6.39
C ILE A 135 4.49 5.39 6.02
N ASP A 136 5.37 6.21 6.61
CA ASP A 136 6.82 6.14 6.35
C ASP A 136 7.39 4.74 6.67
N ASN A 137 6.87 4.09 7.73
CA ASN A 137 7.25 2.72 8.07
C ASN A 137 6.79 1.70 7.02
N ILE A 138 5.58 1.84 6.47
CA ILE A 138 5.10 0.97 5.39
C ILE A 138 5.97 1.15 4.15
N ILE A 139 6.23 2.40 3.74
CA ILE A 139 7.09 2.72 2.59
C ILE A 139 8.48 2.09 2.76
N THR A 140 9.06 2.20 3.96
CA THR A 140 10.37 1.60 4.26
C THR A 140 10.36 0.08 4.11
N VAL A 141 9.28 -0.59 4.54
CA VAL A 141 9.15 -2.04 4.44
C VAL A 141 8.98 -2.47 2.98
N VAL A 142 8.11 -1.78 2.23
CA VAL A 142 7.82 -2.10 0.82
C VAL A 142 9.07 -1.90 -0.04
N ASN A 143 9.68 -0.72 0.02
CA ASN A 143 10.88 -0.39 -0.77
C ASN A 143 12.12 -1.17 -0.31
N GLY A 144 12.07 -1.83 0.86
CA GLY A 144 13.15 -2.66 1.37
C GLY A 144 13.04 -4.14 0.97
N PHE A 145 12.01 -4.53 0.22
CA PHE A 145 11.74 -5.94 -0.10
C PHE A 145 12.77 -6.56 -1.05
N ASP A 146 13.20 -5.81 -2.06
CA ASP A 146 14.24 -6.20 -3.01
C ASP A 146 15.31 -5.10 -3.16
N SER A 147 16.26 -5.32 -4.07
CA SER A 147 17.37 -4.38 -4.29
C SER A 147 17.14 -3.40 -5.45
N SER A 148 16.05 -3.60 -6.20
CA SER A 148 15.69 -2.76 -7.35
C SER A 148 14.79 -1.63 -6.89
N THR A 149 15.01 -0.42 -7.39
CA THR A 149 14.16 0.74 -7.08
C THR A 149 13.05 0.95 -8.12
N ALA A 150 12.83 -0.01 -9.03
CA ALA A 150 11.94 0.16 -10.18
C ALA A 150 10.49 0.43 -9.78
N PHE A 151 10.02 -0.21 -8.70
CA PHE A 151 8.65 -0.10 -8.19
C PHE A 151 8.60 0.49 -6.77
N ASP A 152 9.66 1.17 -6.35
CA ASP A 152 9.69 1.85 -5.06
C ASP A 152 8.57 2.89 -4.98
N ILE A 153 7.91 2.94 -3.83
CA ILE A 153 7.02 4.04 -3.48
C ILE A 153 7.88 5.30 -3.37
N PRO A 154 7.58 6.38 -4.11
CA PRO A 154 8.41 7.57 -4.12
C PRO A 154 8.41 8.26 -2.75
N PRO A 155 9.49 9.01 -2.41
CA PRO A 155 9.55 9.74 -1.16
C PRO A 155 8.44 10.79 -1.05
N VAL A 156 7.80 10.84 0.12
CA VAL A 156 6.65 11.73 0.35
C VAL A 156 7.12 13.13 0.75
N THR A 157 6.71 14.13 -0.03
CA THR A 157 6.86 15.55 0.38
C THR A 157 5.64 15.97 1.21
N TRP A 158 5.74 15.79 2.52
CA TRP A 158 4.66 16.07 3.46
C TRP A 158 4.23 17.54 3.49
N LEU A 159 2.94 17.82 3.31
CA LEU A 159 2.39 19.17 3.45
C LEU A 159 2.57 19.69 4.90
N PRO A 160 2.77 21.00 5.11
CA PRO A 160 2.83 21.55 6.46
C PRO A 160 1.50 21.37 7.21
N ILE A 161 1.54 20.62 8.32
CA ILE A 161 0.38 20.39 9.20
C ILE A 161 -0.22 21.74 9.63
N GLY A 162 0.63 22.69 10.00
CA GLY A 162 0.21 24.01 10.45
C GLY A 162 -0.37 24.00 11.87
N THR A 163 -0.98 25.11 12.27
CA THR A 163 -1.59 25.31 13.59
C THR A 163 -3.07 25.67 13.45
N GLY A 164 -3.83 25.53 14.54
CA GLY A 164 -5.26 25.85 14.55
C GLY A 164 -6.14 24.68 14.10
N ARG A 165 -7.07 24.93 13.17
CA ARG A 165 -8.03 23.91 12.70
C ARG A 165 -7.36 22.84 11.82
N PRO A 166 -7.84 21.58 11.83
CA PRO A 166 -7.32 20.55 10.95
C PRO A 166 -7.56 20.91 9.49
N LYS A 167 -6.54 20.73 8.66
CA LYS A 167 -6.58 21.14 7.27
C LYS A 167 -6.99 19.99 6.35
N ALA A 168 -7.89 20.27 5.42
CA ALA A 168 -8.43 19.30 4.48
C ALA A 168 -7.39 18.81 3.46
N ASP A 169 -6.49 19.69 3.01
CA ASP A 169 -5.39 19.35 2.09
C ASP A 169 -4.42 18.31 2.68
N VAL A 170 -4.11 18.41 3.98
CA VAL A 170 -3.30 17.43 4.71
C VAL A 170 -4.01 16.07 4.79
N MET A 171 -5.34 16.05 4.99
CA MET A 171 -6.11 14.81 5.03
C MET A 171 -6.17 14.17 3.64
N GLN A 172 -6.39 14.98 2.60
CA GLN A 172 -6.45 14.51 1.22
C GLN A 172 -5.10 13.91 0.79
N GLN A 173 -3.97 14.55 1.13
CA GLN A 173 -2.65 13.98 0.86
C GLN A 173 -2.49 12.58 1.50
N ILE A 174 -2.99 12.38 2.72
CA ILE A 174 -2.92 11.08 3.40
C ILE A 174 -3.89 10.07 2.76
N HIS A 175 -5.09 10.50 2.34
CA HIS A 175 -6.01 9.65 1.59
C HIS A 175 -5.35 9.11 0.32
N ASP A 176 -4.79 10.01 -0.49
CA ASP A 176 -4.17 9.66 -1.78
C ASP A 176 -2.99 8.71 -1.59
N LEU A 177 -2.19 8.93 -0.54
CA LEU A 177 -1.09 8.04 -0.20
C LEU A 177 -1.57 6.65 0.24
N ILE A 178 -2.59 6.56 1.10
CA ILE A 178 -3.12 5.26 1.51
C ILE A 178 -3.70 4.48 0.32
N LEU A 179 -4.28 5.15 -0.67
CA LEU A 179 -4.78 4.51 -1.89
C LEU A 179 -3.69 4.03 -2.84
N MET A 180 -2.45 4.50 -2.67
CA MET A 180 -1.28 4.03 -3.40
C MET A 180 -0.63 2.79 -2.76
N LEU A 181 -0.77 2.62 -1.44
CA LEU A 181 -0.13 1.56 -0.65
C LEU A 181 -0.86 0.22 -0.72
#